data_AF-D1YH97-F1
#
_entry.id   AF-D1YH97-F1
#
_cell.length_a   1.000
_cell.length_b   1.000
_cell.length_c   1.000
_cell.angle_alpha   90.00
_cell.angle_beta   90.00
_cell.angle_gamma   90.00
#
_symmetry.space_group_name_H-M   'P 1'
#
loop_
_entity.id
_entity.type
_entity.pdbx_description
1 polymer ?
#
loop_
_entity_poly.entity_id
_entity_poly.type
_entity_poly.pdbx_seq_one_letter_code
_entity_poly.pdbx_strand_id
1 'polypeptide(L)'
;MKVWFGGYTSHDSKGIYTANVENNEDDIKLVDVKNIVEIDRPTYFQLVGDLLFTIIQNGDQSGIATYRIKDGKAKQLDTYFHEGAAPCYISVDSQKHLVFTANYHLATINVFLMMKMEN
;
A
#
# COMPACT_ATOMS: atom_id res chain seq x y z
N MET A 1 17.95 -1.65 10.02
CA MET A 1 16.82 -0.75 9.65
C MET A 1 15.71 -1.59 9.04
N LYS A 2 14.42 -1.26 9.21
CA LYS A 2 13.32 -1.98 8.53
C LYS A 2 12.86 -1.23 7.29
N VAL A 3 12.69 -1.93 6.17
CA VAL A 3 12.17 -1.38 4.91
C VAL A 3 10.87 -2.04 4.51
N TRP A 4 10.04 -1.29 3.78
CA TRP A 4 8.81 -1.76 3.17
C TRP A 4 8.90 -1.59 1.66
N PHE A 5 8.43 -2.56 0.91
CA PHE A 5 8.44 -2.49 -0.54
C PHE A 5 7.24 -3.23 -1.14
N GLY A 6 6.63 -2.61 -2.14
CA GLY A 6 5.58 -3.16 -2.96
C GLY A 6 5.96 -2.98 -4.43
N GLY A 7 5.11 -3.43 -5.34
CA GLY A 7 5.39 -3.32 -6.76
C GLY A 7 4.39 -4.10 -7.60
N TYR A 8 4.80 -4.41 -8.83
CA TYR A 8 4.02 -5.26 -9.72
C TYR A 8 4.02 -6.71 -9.22
N THR A 9 2.89 -7.39 -9.40
CA THR A 9 2.67 -8.81 -9.05
C THR A 9 2.56 -9.70 -10.30
N SER A 10 3.08 -9.24 -11.45
CA SER A 10 3.00 -9.99 -12.72
C SER A 10 3.86 -11.26 -12.77
N HIS A 11 4.69 -11.50 -11.76
CA HIS A 11 5.58 -12.65 -11.63
C HIS A 11 5.51 -13.21 -10.20
N ASP A 12 6.64 -13.25 -9.49
CA ASP A 12 6.75 -13.92 -8.18
C ASP A 12 6.24 -13.08 -7.01
N SER A 13 6.21 -11.75 -7.16
CA SER A 13 5.69 -10.84 -6.12
C SER A 13 4.22 -11.12 -5.85
N LYS A 14 3.87 -11.16 -4.56
CA LYS A 14 2.54 -11.44 -4.00
C LYS A 14 1.95 -10.26 -3.23
N GLY A 15 2.59 -9.09 -3.25
CA GLY A 15 2.05 -7.89 -2.64
C GLY A 15 3.09 -6.99 -1.97
N ILE A 16 2.88 -6.67 -0.69
CA ILE A 16 3.70 -5.74 0.08
C ILE A 16 4.51 -6.49 1.13
N TYR A 17 5.82 -6.26 1.07
CA TYR A 17 6.81 -6.95 1.87
C TYR A 17 7.47 -6.02 2.86
N THR A 18 8.05 -6.64 3.88
CA THR A 18 9.04 -6.00 4.74
C THR A 18 10.31 -6.82 4.81
N ALA A 19 11.43 -6.14 5.05
CA ALA A 19 12.72 -6.78 5.32
C ALA A 19 13.53 -5.95 6.31
N ASN A 20 14.47 -6.61 6.97
CA ASN A 20 15.53 -5.95 7.71
C ASN A 20 16.71 -5.69 6.78
N VAL A 21 17.27 -4.49 6.85
CA VAL A 21 18.52 -4.12 6.19
C VAL A 21 19.67 -4.36 7.15
N GLU A 22 20.55 -5.28 6.77
CA GLU A 22 21.87 -5.49 7.35
C GLU A 22 22.91 -4.81 6.46
N ASN A 23 23.77 -4.01 7.07
CA ASN A 23 24.84 -3.30 6.38
C ASN A 23 26.16 -3.63 7.08
N ASN A 24 27.02 -4.36 6.38
CA ASN A 24 28.37 -4.66 6.83
C ASN A 24 29.30 -3.98 5.83
N GLU A 25 29.75 -2.75 6.10
CA GLU A 25 30.67 -1.84 5.36
C GLU A 25 30.85 -2.01 3.83
N ASP A 26 31.08 -3.22 3.33
CA ASP A 26 31.22 -3.64 1.93
C ASP A 26 29.92 -4.20 1.29
N ASP A 27 28.86 -4.52 2.05
CA ASP A 27 27.65 -5.17 1.54
C ASP A 27 26.37 -4.78 2.29
N ILE A 28 25.27 -4.64 1.54
CA ILE A 28 23.92 -4.33 2.06
C ILE A 28 22.99 -5.47 1.66
N LYS A 29 22.40 -6.13 2.67
CA LYS A 29 21.49 -7.26 2.47
C LYS A 29 20.11 -6.98 3.04
N LEU A 30 19.11 -7.51 2.35
CA LEU A 30 17.76 -7.66 2.88
C LEU A 30 17.63 -9.05 3.50
N VAL A 31 17.40 -9.11 4.81
CA VAL A 31 17.15 -10.34 5.57
C VAL A 31 15.75 -10.32 6.16
N ASP A 32 15.26 -11.48 6.60
CA ASP A 32 13.90 -11.64 7.16
C ASP A 32 12.78 -11.08 6.27
N VAL A 33 12.87 -11.34 4.96
CA VAL A 33 11.85 -10.91 4.01
C VAL A 33 10.51 -11.59 4.34
N LYS A 34 9.48 -10.79 4.59
CA LYS A 34 8.13 -11.26 4.92
C LYS A 34 7.11 -10.57 4.05
N ASN A 35 6.24 -11.34 3.41
CA ASN A 35 5.04 -10.80 2.81
C ASN A 35 4.05 -10.43 3.93
N ILE A 36 3.71 -9.14 4.04
CA ILE A 36 2.83 -8.62 5.09
C ILE A 36 1.40 -8.46 4.58
N VAL A 37 1.25 -8.07 3.30
CA VAL A 37 -0.04 -7.87 2.65
C VAL A 37 -0.04 -8.63 1.34
N GLU A 38 -0.86 -9.67 1.24
CA GLU A 38 -1.17 -10.33 -0.03
C GLU A 38 -2.20 -9.50 -0.79
N ILE A 39 -1.77 -8.91 -1.91
CA ILE A 39 -2.56 -7.96 -2.70
C ILE A 39 -1.98 -7.82 -4.10
N ASP A 40 -2.84 -7.64 -5.09
CA ASP A 40 -2.44 -7.47 -6.47
C ASP A 40 -2.04 -6.02 -6.80
N ARG A 41 -0.85 -5.90 -7.40
CA ARG A 41 -0.24 -4.67 -7.92
C ARG A 41 -0.27 -3.47 -6.93
N PRO A 42 0.26 -3.60 -5.70
CA PRO A 42 0.46 -2.48 -4.79
C PRO A 42 1.64 -1.60 -5.22
N THR A 43 1.51 -0.94 -6.36
CA THR A 43 2.57 -0.14 -6.99
C THR A 43 2.94 1.12 -6.20
N TYR A 44 2.08 1.54 -5.27
CA TYR A 44 2.34 2.60 -4.31
C TYR A 44 1.57 2.32 -3.02
N PHE A 45 2.13 2.75 -1.89
CA PHE A 45 1.44 2.73 -0.61
C PHE A 45 1.97 3.83 0.30
N GLN A 46 1.17 4.18 1.31
CA GLN A 46 1.58 5.04 2.41
C GLN A 46 1.22 4.37 3.74
N LEU A 47 2.18 4.42 4.68
CA LEU A 47 1.99 4.02 6.06
C LEU A 47 1.72 5.24 6.93
N VAL A 48 0.69 5.17 7.76
CA VAL A 48 0.31 6.21 8.72
C VAL A 48 -0.02 5.52 10.05
N GLY A 49 0.94 5.50 10.98
CA GLY A 49 0.81 4.74 12.21
C GLY A 49 0.69 3.24 11.91
N ASP A 50 -0.42 2.62 12.33
CA ASP A 50 -0.75 1.23 12.05
C ASP A 50 -1.59 1.03 10.78
N LEU A 51 -1.92 2.11 10.05
CA LEU A 51 -2.69 2.03 8.81
C LEU A 51 -1.79 2.01 7.58
N LEU A 52 -2.13 1.17 6.62
CA LEU A 52 -1.51 1.09 5.31
C LEU A 52 -2.58 1.37 4.25
N PHE A 53 -2.34 2.37 3.41
CA PHE A 53 -3.16 2.69 2.25
C PHE A 53 -2.38 2.32 0.99
N THR A 54 -2.95 1.52 0.11
CA THR A 54 -2.24 1.05 -1.08
C THR A 54 -3.14 0.99 -2.30
N ILE A 55 -2.52 1.10 -3.48
CA ILE A 55 -3.18 0.85 -4.76
C ILE A 55 -3.51 -0.63 -4.86
N ILE A 56 -4.66 -0.95 -5.43
CA ILE A 56 -5.04 -2.32 -5.78
C ILE A 56 -5.53 -2.36 -7.22
N GLN A 57 -5.25 -3.47 -7.90
CA GLN A 57 -5.86 -3.76 -9.20
C GLN A 57 -6.24 -5.23 -9.28
N ASN A 58 -7.46 -5.51 -9.71
CA ASN A 58 -7.96 -6.85 -9.99
C ASN A 58 -8.68 -6.85 -11.35
N GLY A 59 -8.08 -7.52 -12.33
CA GLY A 59 -8.58 -7.51 -13.70
C GLY A 59 -8.65 -6.09 -14.29
N ASP A 60 -9.84 -5.72 -14.74
CA ASP A 60 -10.21 -4.42 -15.31
C ASP A 60 -10.63 -3.38 -14.27
N GLN A 61 -10.70 -3.76 -12.98
CA GLN A 61 -11.01 -2.87 -11.88
C GLN A 61 -9.77 -2.49 -11.08
N SER A 62 -9.74 -1.27 -10.58
CA SER A 62 -8.64 -0.77 -9.76
C SER A 62 -9.11 0.26 -8.73
N GLY A 63 -8.24 0.58 -7.77
CA GLY A 63 -8.55 1.60 -6.79
C GLY A 63 -7.59 1.56 -5.61
N ILE A 64 -8.14 1.61 -4.39
CA ILE A 64 -7.36 1.63 -3.16
C ILE A 64 -7.87 0.62 -2.14
N ALA A 65 -6.95 0.07 -1.37
CA ALA A 65 -7.22 -0.80 -0.23
C ALA A 65 -6.59 -0.19 1.04
N THR A 66 -7.28 -0.35 2.16
CA THR A 66 -6.80 0.05 3.47
C THR A 66 -6.62 -1.18 4.35
N TYR A 67 -5.48 -1.29 5.00
CA TYR A 67 -5.17 -2.34 5.97
C TYR A 67 -4.77 -1.73 7.30
N ARG A 68 -5.01 -2.47 8.38
CA ARG A 68 -4.39 -2.25 9.69
C ARG A 68 -3.30 -3.29 9.92
N ILE A 69 -2.10 -2.82 10.23
CA ILE A 69 -0.92 -3.62 10.51
C ILE A 69 -0.72 -3.68 12.02
N LYS A 70 -0.94 -4.85 12.62
CA LYS A 70 -0.64 -5.11 14.04
C LYS A 70 0.09 -6.43 14.19
N ASP A 71 1.14 -6.45 15.01
CA ASP A 71 1.95 -7.64 15.31
C ASP A 71 2.44 -8.38 14.05
N GLY A 72 2.79 -7.61 13.01
CA GLY A 72 3.27 -8.14 11.73
C GLY A 72 2.19 -8.78 10.86
N LYS A 73 0.90 -8.63 11.21
CA LYS A 73 -0.24 -9.12 10.44
C LYS A 73 -1.04 -7.97 9.87
N ALA A 74 -1.46 -8.10 8.61
CA ALA A 74 -2.37 -7.18 7.97
C ALA A 74 -3.83 -7.66 8.11
N LYS A 75 -4.71 -6.76 8.56
CA LYS A 75 -6.15 -6.93 8.50
C LYS A 75 -6.71 -5.91 7.52
N GLN A 76 -7.34 -6.37 6.43
CA GLN A 76 -8.05 -5.47 5.52
C GLN A 76 -9.19 -4.77 6.26
N LEU A 77 -9.27 -3.46 6.11
CA LEU A 77 -10.32 -2.63 6.69
C LEU A 77 -11.37 -2.25 5.65
N ASP A 78 -10.92 -1.81 4.48
CA ASP A 78 -11.80 -1.29 3.44
C ASP A 78 -11.14 -1.37 2.06
N THR A 79 -11.96 -1.36 1.01
CA THR A 79 -11.53 -1.32 -0.40
C THR A 79 -12.50 -0.50 -1.22
N TYR A 80 -11.95 0.34 -2.09
CA TYR A 80 -12.67 1.02 -3.15
C TYR A 80 -12.15 0.57 -4.50
N PHE A 81 -13.07 0.23 -5.41
CA PHE A 81 -12.79 -0.10 -6.80
C PHE A 81 -13.59 0.79 -7.74
N HIS A 82 -13.00 1.06 -8.89
CA HIS A 82 -13.64 1.60 -10.06
C HIS A 82 -13.14 0.85 -11.30
N GLU A 83 -13.88 0.93 -12.41
CA GLU A 83 -13.43 0.40 -13.69
C GLU A 83 -12.26 1.23 -14.25
N GLY A 84 -11.33 0.55 -14.90
CA GLY A 84 -10.24 1.17 -15.64
C GLY A 84 -8.92 1.25 -14.86
N ALA A 85 -8.07 2.15 -15.31
CA ALA A 85 -6.66 2.22 -14.92
C ALA A 85 -6.46 2.58 -13.44
N ALA A 86 -5.50 1.93 -12.77
CA ALA A 86 -5.15 2.20 -11.38
C ALA A 86 -4.59 3.61 -11.17
N PRO A 87 -4.81 4.23 -9.99
CA PRO A 87 -4.01 5.37 -9.55
C PRO A 87 -2.52 5.02 -9.55
N CYS A 88 -1.65 6.03 -9.59
CA CYS A 88 -0.19 5.86 -9.54
C CYS A 88 0.44 6.42 -8.26
N TYR A 89 -0.34 7.09 -7.41
CA TYR A 89 0.14 7.74 -6.20
C TYR A 89 -0.96 7.82 -5.14
N ILE A 90 -0.57 7.73 -3.87
CA ILE A 90 -1.43 7.92 -2.70
C ILE A 90 -0.76 8.91 -1.75
N SER A 91 -1.54 9.86 -1.22
CA SER A 91 -1.15 10.69 -0.08
C SER A 91 -2.21 10.67 1.01
N VAL A 92 -1.82 10.85 2.27
CA VAL A 92 -2.74 10.87 3.42
C VAL A 92 -2.51 12.15 4.24
N ASP A 93 -3.59 12.91 4.45
CA ASP A 93 -3.66 13.98 5.43
C ASP A 93 -4.43 13.46 6.66
N SER A 94 -3.67 13.01 7.66
CA SER A 94 -4.24 12.44 8.88
C SER A 94 -4.97 13.45 9.76
N GLN A 95 -4.64 14.74 9.65
CA GLN A 95 -5.28 15.80 10.44
C GLN A 95 -6.68 16.10 9.90
N LYS A 96 -6.84 16.10 8.57
CA LYS A 96 -8.14 16.30 7.90
C LYS A 96 -8.91 15.01 7.66
N HIS A 97 -8.32 13.86 7.98
CA HIS A 97 -8.85 12.53 7.69
C HIS A 97 -9.12 12.33 6.19
N LEU A 98 -8.19 12.75 5.33
CA LEU A 98 -8.32 12.64 3.89
C LEU A 98 -7.26 11.74 3.29
N VAL A 99 -7.66 10.96 2.30
CA VAL A 99 -6.76 10.21 1.41
C VAL A 99 -6.90 10.77 0.00
N PHE A 100 -5.78 11.08 -0.63
CA PHE A 100 -5.71 11.59 -1.99
C PHE A 100 -5.09 10.53 -2.88
N THR A 101 -5.62 10.38 -4.09
CA THR A 101 -4.99 9.58 -5.14
C THR A 101 -4.81 10.40 -6.39
N ALA A 102 -3.70 10.18 -7.10
CA ALA A 102 -3.51 10.73 -8.45
C ALA A 102 -3.52 9.58 -9.46
N ASN A 103 -4.26 9.77 -10.56
CA ASN A 103 -4.34 8.79 -11.63
C ASN A 103 -3.84 9.41 -12.93
N TYR A 104 -2.68 8.94 -13.40
CA TYR A 104 -2.05 9.44 -14.62
C TYR A 104 -2.90 9.18 -15.87
N HIS A 105 -3.48 7.99 -15.99
CA HIS A 105 -4.22 7.58 -17.20
C HIS A 105 -5.59 8.25 -17.31
N LEU A 106 -6.24 8.48 -16.16
CA LEU A 106 -7.56 9.12 -16.12
C LEU A 106 -7.48 10.65 -15.98
N ALA A 107 -6.28 11.21 -15.74
CA ALA A 107 -6.07 12.62 -15.44
C ALA A 107 -6.95 13.14 -14.28
N THR A 108 -7.11 12.32 -13.23
CA THR A 108 -7.95 12.63 -12.07
C THR A 108 -7.17 12.67 -10.77
N ILE A 109 -7.69 13.47 -9.84
CA ILE A 109 -7.38 13.39 -8.41
C ILE A 109 -8.66 12.96 -7.71
N ASN A 110 -8.59 11.90 -6.89
CA ASN A 110 -9.72 11.49 -6.06
C ASN A 110 -9.42 11.81 -4.60
N VAL A 111 -10.48 12.13 -3.85
CA VAL A 111 -10.41 12.45 -2.43
C VAL A 111 -11.36 11.53 -1.69
N PHE A 112 -10.85 10.84 -0.68
CA PHE A 112 -11.62 9.93 0.17
C PHE A 112 -11.59 10.44 1.61
N LEU A 113 -12.72 10.33 2.30
CA LEU A 113 -12.80 10.58 3.73
C LEU A 113 -12.45 9.29 4.48
N MET A 114 -11.41 9.36 5.32
CA MET A 114 -11.05 8.28 6.23
C MET A 114 -12.00 8.30 7.43
N MET A 115 -12.79 7.24 7.59
CA MET A 115 -13.65 7.11 8.77
C MET A 115 -12.81 7.00 10.04
N LYS A 116 -13.24 7.69 11.11
CA LYS A 116 -12.68 7.46 12.44
C LYS A 116 -13.09 6.06 12.89
N MET A 117 -12.12 5.21 13.16
CA MET A 117 -12.36 3.92 13.77
C MET A 117 -12.69 4.19 15.24
N GLU A 118 -13.93 3.92 15.67
CA GLU A 118 -14.29 3.94 17.09
C GLU A 118 -13.47 2.87 17.83
N ASN A 119 -13.04 3.20 19.05
CA ASN A 119 -12.20 2.35 19.91
C ASN A 119 -12.96 1.13 20.45
#